data_AF-A0A950H8E6-F1
#
_entry.id   AF-A0A950H8E6-F1
#
_cell.length_a   1.000
_cell.length_b   1.000
_cell.length_c   1.000
_cell.angle_alpha   90.00
_cell.angle_beta   90.00
_cell.angle_gamma   90.00
#
_symmetry.space_group_name_H-M   'P 1'
#
loop_
_entity.id
_entity.type
_entity.pdbx_description
1 polymer ?
#
loop_
_entity_poly.entity_id
_entity_poly.type
_entity_poly.pdbx_seq_one_letter_code
_entity_poly.pdbx_strand_id
1 'polypeptide(L)'
;MNCKHTDQIKITETDKHVCEDCVKLGDAWVHLRLCLSCGNVGCCDSSKNKHATKHFHSSHHALIRSIEPGEAWLWCYVDQISPGELAP
;
A
#
# COMPACT_ATOMS: atom_id res chain seq x y z
N MET A 1 -11.59 14.68 -7.82
CA MET A 1 -11.74 14.49 -6.35
C MET A 1 -10.39 14.79 -5.73
N ASN A 2 -10.31 15.71 -4.77
CA ASN A 2 -9.03 16.19 -4.23
C ASN A 2 -8.74 15.54 -2.88
N CYS A 3 -7.72 14.70 -2.79
CA CYS A 3 -7.22 14.15 -1.53
C CYS A 3 -6.20 15.12 -0.93
N LYS A 4 -6.36 15.48 0.35
CA LYS A 4 -5.38 16.34 1.04
C LYS A 4 -4.21 15.56 1.66
N HIS A 5 -4.25 14.24 1.58
CA HIS A 5 -3.25 13.38 2.21
C HIS A 5 -1.99 13.20 1.34
N THR A 6 -1.99 13.65 0.08
CA THR A 6 -0.84 13.53 -0.84
C THR A 6 0.42 14.22 -0.33
N ASP A 7 0.27 15.25 0.52
CA ASP A 7 1.38 15.94 1.17
C ASP A 7 2.12 15.05 2.20
N GLN A 8 1.57 13.88 2.55
CA GLN A 8 2.17 12.90 3.47
C GLN A 8 3.06 11.87 2.74
N ILE A 9 3.16 11.94 1.42
CA ILE A 9 4.01 11.05 0.62
C ILE A 9 5.48 11.37 0.93
N LYS A 10 6.21 10.33 1.35
CA LYS A 10 7.65 10.40 1.66
C LYS A 10 8.46 9.36 0.90
N ILE A 11 7.85 8.21 0.61
CA ILE A 11 8.48 7.05 -0.01
C ILE A 11 7.66 6.65 -1.21
N THR A 12 8.24 6.75 -2.39
CA THR A 12 7.58 6.40 -3.65
C THR A 12 8.04 5.05 -4.18
N GLU A 13 9.22 4.56 -3.77
CA GLU A 13 9.84 3.35 -4.29
C GLU A 13 10.27 2.40 -3.18
N THR A 14 10.43 1.12 -3.52
CA THR A 14 10.93 0.08 -2.62
C THR A 14 11.53 -1.06 -3.44
N ASP A 15 12.53 -1.72 -2.87
CA ASP A 15 13.13 -2.99 -3.34
C ASP A 15 12.41 -4.23 -2.77
N LYS A 16 11.39 -4.02 -1.92
CA LYS A 16 10.61 -5.10 -1.31
C LYS A 16 9.57 -5.64 -2.29
N HIS A 17 9.73 -6.91 -2.65
CA HIS A 17 8.79 -7.64 -3.51
C HIS A 17 7.99 -8.72 -2.77
N VAL A 18 7.89 -8.62 -1.44
CA VAL A 18 7.19 -9.58 -0.59
C VAL A 18 6.38 -8.89 0.49
N CYS A 19 5.32 -9.56 0.96
CA CYS A 19 4.67 -9.20 2.22
C CYS A 19 5.37 -9.94 3.37
N GLU A 20 6.21 -9.24 4.13
CA GLU A 20 7.03 -9.82 5.20
C GLU A 20 6.20 -10.59 6.24
N ASP A 21 5.00 -10.10 6.57
CA ASP A 21 4.12 -10.76 7.53
C ASP A 21 3.45 -12.01 6.96
N CYS A 22 3.16 -12.07 5.65
CA CYS A 22 2.73 -13.32 5.03
C CYS A 22 3.86 -14.36 5.02
N VAL A 23 5.11 -13.93 4.73
CA VAL A 23 6.28 -14.82 4.76
C VAL A 23 6.46 -15.44 6.15
N LYS A 24 6.36 -14.65 7.23
CA LYS A 24 6.45 -15.15 8.61
C LYS A 24 5.37 -16.18 8.95
N LEU A 25 4.19 -16.05 8.34
CA LEU A 25 3.07 -16.96 8.54
C LEU A 25 3.12 -18.19 7.61
N GLY A 26 4.02 -18.21 6.62
CA GLY A 26 4.04 -19.23 5.57
C GLY A 26 2.84 -19.15 4.61
N ASP A 27 2.21 -17.99 4.51
CA ASP A 27 1.02 -17.75 3.68
C ASP A 27 1.41 -17.05 2.35
N ALA A 28 0.59 -17.26 1.32
CA ALA A 28 0.69 -16.53 0.04
C ALA A 28 -0.10 -15.21 0.07
N TRP A 29 0.10 -14.39 -0.96
CA TRP A 29 -0.65 -13.15 -1.22
C TRP A 29 -1.01 -13.04 -2.70
N VAL A 30 -1.93 -12.13 -3.02
CA VAL A 30 -2.36 -11.85 -4.39
C VAL A 30 -1.55 -10.70 -4.98
N HIS A 31 -1.62 -9.52 -4.35
CA HIS A 31 -0.91 -8.31 -4.77
C HIS A 31 -0.35 -7.55 -3.57
N LEU A 32 0.65 -6.72 -3.81
CA LEU A 32 1.34 -5.92 -2.82
C LEU A 32 0.99 -4.44 -2.91
N ARG A 33 1.02 -3.79 -1.76
CA ARG A 33 0.77 -2.36 -1.59
C ARG A 33 1.90 -1.75 -0.77
N LEU A 34 2.49 -0.68 -1.28
CA LEU A 34 3.51 0.11 -0.60
C LEU A 34 2.86 1.27 0.13
N CYS A 35 3.12 1.41 1.43
CA CYS A 35 2.75 2.59 2.20
C CYS A 35 3.67 3.77 1.86
N LEU A 36 3.08 4.86 1.36
CA LEU A 36 3.85 6.03 0.92
C LEU A 36 4.39 6.89 2.06
N SER A 37 3.94 6.67 3.30
CA SER A 37 4.42 7.43 4.47
C SER A 37 5.63 6.80 5.15
N CYS A 38 5.75 5.46 5.14
CA CYS A 38 6.79 4.76 5.89
C CYS A 38 7.48 3.58 5.16
N GLY A 39 7.06 3.25 3.93
CA GLY A 39 7.72 2.22 3.13
C GLY A 39 7.36 0.77 3.50
N ASN A 40 6.36 0.57 4.37
CA ASN A 40 5.87 -0.78 4.66
C ASN A 40 5.21 -1.40 3.42
N VAL A 41 5.46 -2.67 3.16
CA VAL A 41 4.83 -3.43 2.07
C VAL A 41 3.91 -4.50 2.66
N GLY A 42 2.62 -4.37 2.34
CA GLY A 42 1.57 -5.27 2.82
C GLY A 42 0.80 -5.91 1.66
N CYS A 43 0.24 -7.09 1.90
CA CYS A 43 -0.68 -7.72 0.95
C CYS A 43 -2.03 -6.99 0.90
N CYS A 44 -2.64 -6.95 -0.28
CA CYS A 44 -3.88 -6.23 -0.57
C CYS A 44 -5.12 -6.85 0.13
N ASP A 45 -6.26 -6.17 0.05
CA ASP A 45 -7.53 -6.61 0.64
C ASP A 45 -8.12 -7.89 0.03
N SER A 46 -7.75 -8.22 -1.22
CA SER A 46 -8.11 -9.49 -1.86
C SER A 46 -7.24 -10.66 -1.39
N SER A 47 -6.14 -10.38 -0.67
CA SER A 47 -5.33 -11.43 -0.04
C SER A 47 -5.96 -11.85 1.29
N LYS A 48 -5.78 -13.13 1.67
CA LYS A 48 -6.30 -13.71 2.93
C LYS A 48 -6.05 -12.82 4.16
N ASN A 49 -4.85 -12.26 4.26
CA ASN A 49 -4.38 -11.60 5.49
C ASN A 49 -4.59 -10.08 5.55
N LYS A 50 -4.80 -9.40 4.41
CA LYS A 50 -5.08 -7.95 4.31
C LYS A 50 -4.10 -7.06 5.08
N HIS A 51 -2.79 -7.34 4.98
CA HIS A 51 -1.78 -6.68 5.80
C HIS A 51 -1.66 -5.18 5.51
N ALA A 52 -1.88 -4.71 4.28
CA ALA A 52 -1.87 -3.28 3.96
C ALA A 52 -2.94 -2.50 4.75
N THR A 53 -4.15 -3.05 4.85
CA THR A 53 -5.27 -2.44 5.58
C THR A 53 -5.09 -2.54 7.09
N LYS A 54 -4.58 -3.67 7.60
CA LYS A 54 -4.20 -3.78 9.02
C LYS A 54 -3.12 -2.76 9.39
N HIS A 55 -2.13 -2.57 8.53
CA HIS A 55 -1.10 -1.55 8.69
C HIS A 55 -1.71 -0.14 8.75
N PHE A 56 -2.65 0.18 7.86
CA PHE A 56 -3.40 1.45 7.93
C PHE A 56 -4.12 1.61 9.27
N HIS A 57 -4.86 0.61 9.75
CA HIS A 57 -5.57 0.72 11.04
C HIS A 57 -4.65 0.91 12.25
N SER A 58 -3.42 0.41 12.18
CA SER A 58 -2.42 0.56 13.25
C SER A 58 -1.69 1.91 13.19
N SER A 59 -1.23 2.30 11.99
CA SER A 59 -0.35 3.45 11.79
C SER A 59 -1.07 4.74 11.40
N HIS A 60 -2.31 4.63 10.92
CA HIS A 60 -3.09 5.70 10.31
C HIS A 60 -2.42 6.34 9.07
N HIS A 61 -1.50 5.63 8.41
CA HIS A 61 -0.91 6.10 7.15
C HIS A 61 -1.92 5.99 6.00
N ALA A 62 -2.44 7.14 5.60
CA ALA A 62 -3.60 7.22 4.71
C ALA A 62 -3.34 6.70 3.29
N LEU A 63 -2.10 6.78 2.79
CA LEU A 63 -1.80 6.53 1.39
C LEU A 63 -0.97 5.27 1.16
N ILE A 64 -1.42 4.50 0.17
CA ILE A 64 -0.68 3.40 -0.44
C ILE A 64 -0.58 3.59 -1.96
N ARG A 65 0.37 2.91 -2.57
CA ARG A 65 0.37 2.65 -4.02
C ARG A 65 0.41 1.15 -4.30
N SER A 66 -0.06 0.76 -5.48
CA SER A 66 0.28 -0.55 -6.02
C SER A 66 1.74 -0.61 -6.43
N ILE A 67 2.36 -1.77 -6.24
CA ILE A 67 3.71 -2.09 -6.74
C ILE A 67 3.68 -3.33 -7.65
N GLU A 68 2.51 -3.65 -8.19
CA GLU A 68 2.36 -4.72 -9.17
C GLU A 68 2.85 -4.26 -10.54
N PRO A 69 3.45 -5.15 -11.35
CA PRO A 69 3.89 -4.80 -12.69
C PRO A 69 2.75 -4.21 -13.54
N GLY A 70 2.94 -3.00 -14.05
CA GLY A 70 1.96 -2.29 -14.88
C GLY A 70 0.91 -1.49 -14.11
N GLU A 71 0.94 -1.50 -12.77
CA GLU A 71 0.06 -0.67 -11.95
C GLU A 71 0.82 0.53 -11.37
N ALA A 72 0.24 1.73 -11.52
CA ALA A 72 0.81 2.98 -10.99
C ALA A 72 -0.14 3.69 -10.03
N TRP A 73 -1.33 3.17 -9.77
CA TRP A 73 -2.36 3.89 -9.04
C TRP A 73 -2.06 4.06 -7.54
N LEU A 74 -2.62 5.14 -6.99
CA LEU A 74 -2.64 5.46 -5.57
C LEU A 74 -4.00 5.15 -4.95
N TRP A 75 -4.02 4.89 -3.65
CA TRP A 75 -5.26 4.79 -2.90
C TRP A 75 -5.15 5.49 -1.55
N CYS A 76 -6.17 6.29 -1.24
CA CYS A 76 -6.33 6.89 0.08
C CYS A 76 -7.39 6.12 0.87
N TYR A 77 -6.98 5.50 1.98
CA TYR A 77 -7.89 4.78 2.86
C TYR A 77 -8.90 5.71 3.57
N VAL A 78 -8.48 6.93 3.91
CA VAL A 78 -9.32 7.90 4.63
C VAL A 78 -10.42 8.45 3.73
N ASP A 79 -10.04 8.91 2.54
CA ASP A 79 -10.97 9.53 1.59
C ASP A 79 -11.68 8.51 0.69
N GLN A 80 -11.22 7.24 0.69
CA GLN A 80 -11.71 6.14 -0.15
C GLN A 80 -11.75 6.47 -1.64
N ILE A 81 -10.69 7.12 -2.13
CA ILE A 81 -10.52 7.50 -3.53
C ILE A 81 -9.13 7.15 -4.04
N SER A 82 -9.01 7.05 -5.36
CA SER A 82 -7.72 7.10 -6.04
C SER A 82 -7.37 8.57 -6.35
N PRO A 83 -6.38 9.17 -5.67
CA PRO A 83 -6.01 10.57 -5.88
C PRO A 83 -5.15 10.79 -7.12
N GLY A 84 -4.62 9.73 -7.75
CA GLY A 84 -3.74 9.84 -8.91
C GLY A 84 -2.89 8.58 -9.09
N GLU A 85 -1.81 8.73 -9.85
CA GLU A 85 -0.88 7.66 -10.19
C GLU A 85 0.57 8.11 -9.93
N LEU A 86 1.41 7.18 -9.48
CA LEU A 86 2.86 7.27 -9.39
C LEU A 86 3.45 6.12 -10.19
N ALA A 87 3.90 6.43 -11.41
CA ALA A 87 4.73 5.51 -12.17
C ALA A 87 6.01 5.20 -11.37
N PRO A 88 6.44 3.93 -11.33
CA PRO A 88 7.76 3.56 -10.81
C PRO A 88 8.89 4.14 -11.67
#